data_AF-A0A6B1G1N3-F1
#
_entry.id   AF-A0A6B1G1N3-F1
#
_cell.length_a   1.000
_cell.length_b   1.000
_cell.length_c   1.000
_cell.angle_alpha   90.00
_cell.angle_beta   90.00
_cell.angle_gamma   90.00
#
_symmetry.space_group_name_H-M   'P 1'
#
loop_
_entity.id
_entity.type
_entity.pdbx_description
1 polymer ?
#
loop_
_entity_poly.entity_id
_entity_poly.type
_entity_poly.pdbx_seq_one_letter_code
_entity_poly.pdbx_strand_id
1 'polypeptide(L)'
;MQQLLYEVKAQLEKLPAPVGAEEVEELPTLSPVEDERSFHVTRLEEELWLVEGVAIERVAQMTNWDYYESGLRFQRILGAMGISAVLREQGVQDGDTVLIGEVELVWGFENAIGE
;
A
#
# COMPACT_ATOMS: atom_id res chain seq x y z
N MET A 1 -37.33 -22.06 13.07
CA MET A 1 -36.73 -20.71 12.92
C MET A 1 -35.20 -20.69 13.09
N GLN A 2 -34.50 -21.84 13.20
CA GLN A 2 -33.03 -21.93 13.27
C GLN A 2 -32.36 -22.33 11.94
N GLN A 3 -33.15 -22.60 10.89
CA GLN A 3 -32.61 -23.07 9.61
C GLN A 3 -31.93 -21.98 8.78
N LEU A 4 -32.36 -20.71 8.92
CA LEU A 4 -31.81 -19.61 8.13
C LEU A 4 -30.37 -19.25 8.54
N LEU A 5 -30.04 -19.37 9.84
CA LEU A 5 -28.69 -19.12 10.35
C LEU A 5 -27.66 -20.12 9.82
N TYR A 6 -28.07 -21.38 9.59
CA TYR A 6 -27.20 -22.41 9.04
C TYR A 6 -26.90 -22.20 7.56
N GLU A 7 -27.85 -21.68 6.79
CA GLU A 7 -27.63 -21.41 5.36
C GLU A 7 -26.65 -20.25 5.13
N VAL A 8 -26.74 -19.18 5.92
CA VAL A 8 -25.82 -18.04 5.81
C VAL A 8 -24.38 -18.47 6.14
N LYS A 9 -24.18 -19.33 7.15
CA LYS A 9 -22.87 -19.92 7.48
C LYS A 9 -22.30 -20.73 6.31
N ALA A 10 -23.14 -21.55 5.67
CA ALA A 10 -22.72 -22.39 4.55
C ALA A 10 -22.39 -21.58 3.27
N GLN A 11 -22.90 -20.35 3.15
CA GLN A 11 -22.50 -19.43 2.07
C GLN A 11 -21.18 -18.71 2.38
N LEU A 12 -20.95 -18.32 3.64
CA LEU A 12 -19.65 -17.78 4.08
C LEU A 12 -18.51 -18.79 3.91
N GLU A 13 -18.75 -20.09 4.15
CA GLU A 13 -17.75 -21.15 3.95
C GLU A 13 -17.49 -21.50 2.46
N LYS A 14 -18.29 -20.96 1.52
CA LYS A 14 -18.09 -21.13 0.06
C LYS A 14 -17.32 -19.99 -0.58
N LEU A 15 -17.11 -18.89 0.15
CA LEU A 15 -16.14 -17.91 -0.28
C LEU A 15 -14.76 -18.57 -0.15
N PRO A 16 -13.89 -18.50 -1.18
CA PRO A 16 -12.49 -18.82 -0.95
C PRO A 16 -12.04 -17.96 0.23
N ALA A 17 -11.29 -18.54 1.18
CA ALA A 17 -10.63 -17.78 2.25
C ALA A 17 -10.03 -16.51 1.64
N PRO A 18 -10.06 -15.33 2.29
CA PRO A 18 -9.48 -14.12 1.71
C PRO A 18 -8.06 -14.49 1.28
N VAL A 19 -7.89 -14.57 -0.04
CA VAL A 19 -6.69 -15.08 -0.64
C VAL A 19 -5.74 -13.90 -0.55
N GLY A 20 -5.01 -13.84 0.55
CA GLY A 20 -3.66 -13.29 0.52
C GLY A 20 -2.86 -14.11 -0.49
N ALA A 21 -3.00 -13.73 -1.76
CA ALA A 21 -2.22 -14.12 -2.92
C ALA A 21 -2.91 -13.57 -4.18
N GLU A 22 -2.59 -12.33 -4.54
CA GLU A 22 -1.99 -12.21 -5.86
C GLU A 22 -0.49 -12.37 -5.64
N GLU A 23 0.02 -13.56 -5.96
CA GLU A 23 1.42 -13.76 -6.32
C GLU A 23 1.74 -12.76 -7.43
N VAL A 24 2.26 -11.60 -7.08
CA VAL A 24 3.26 -10.97 -7.93
C VAL A 24 4.61 -11.44 -7.40
N GLU A 25 4.90 -12.72 -7.66
CA GLU A 25 6.25 -13.25 -7.60
C GLU A 25 7.04 -12.63 -8.77
N GLU A 26 7.22 -11.31 -8.76
CA GLU A 26 8.30 -10.70 -9.52
C GLU A 26 9.56 -10.95 -8.71
N LEU A 27 10.08 -12.18 -8.86
CA LEU A 27 11.45 -12.54 -8.50
C LEU A 27 12.34 -11.35 -8.86
N PRO A 28 13.08 -10.74 -7.93
CA PRO A 28 13.94 -9.63 -8.26
C PRO A 28 14.99 -10.16 -9.24
N THR A 29 14.83 -9.82 -10.51
CA THR A 29 15.89 -10.02 -11.50
C THR A 29 17.06 -9.18 -11.03
N LEU A 30 18.06 -9.86 -10.46
CA LEU A 30 19.35 -9.28 -10.07
C LEU A 30 20.02 -8.72 -11.33
N SER A 31 19.63 -7.51 -11.71
CA SER A 31 20.31 -6.70 -12.70
C SER A 31 21.46 -5.99 -11.99
N PRO A 32 22.68 -6.02 -12.56
CA PRO A 32 23.88 -5.50 -11.91
C PRO A 32 23.96 -3.97 -12.03
N VAL A 33 22.98 -3.26 -11.45
CA VAL A 33 22.97 -1.90 -10.87
C VAL A 33 21.56 -1.80 -10.29
N GLU A 34 21.38 -1.90 -8.97
CA GLU A 34 20.11 -1.56 -8.33
C GLU A 34 19.84 -0.08 -8.65
N ASP A 35 18.93 0.21 -9.58
CA ASP A 35 18.45 1.57 -9.77
C ASP A 35 17.71 1.93 -8.48
N GLU A 36 18.31 2.80 -7.67
CA GLU A 36 17.78 3.21 -6.36
C GLU A 36 16.33 3.72 -6.46
N ARG A 37 15.87 4.11 -7.65
CA ARG A 37 14.50 4.57 -7.91
C ARG A 37 13.53 3.47 -8.32
N SER A 38 13.96 2.21 -8.38
CA SER A 38 13.08 1.08 -8.65
C SER A 38 12.10 0.91 -7.49
N PHE A 39 10.83 0.70 -7.82
CA PHE A 39 9.78 0.40 -6.86
C PHE A 39 8.78 -0.58 -7.46
N HIS A 40 8.07 -1.28 -6.60
CA HIS A 40 6.95 -2.16 -6.96
C HIS A 40 5.72 -1.76 -6.14
N VAL A 41 4.53 -1.86 -6.74
CA VAL A 41 3.26 -1.54 -6.08
C VAL A 41 2.35 -2.77 -6.19
N THR A 42 1.97 -3.30 -5.04
CA THR A 42 1.12 -4.49 -4.91
C THR A 42 -0.16 -4.11 -4.19
N ARG A 43 -1.30 -4.60 -4.67
CA ARG A 43 -2.56 -4.49 -3.93
C ARG A 43 -2.65 -5.67 -2.95
N LEU A 44 -2.67 -5.40 -1.65
CA LEU A 44 -2.80 -6.45 -0.63
C LEU A 44 -4.28 -6.77 -0.35
N GLU A 45 -5.11 -5.74 -0.21
CA GLU A 45 -6.56 -5.86 0.05
C GLU A 45 -7.34 -4.81 -0.75
N GLU A 46 -8.68 -4.77 -0.59
CA GLU A 46 -9.52 -3.81 -1.32
C GLU A 46 -9.11 -2.35 -1.06
N GLU A 47 -8.70 -2.04 0.17
CA GLU A 47 -8.34 -0.70 0.64
C GLU A 47 -6.86 -0.63 1.11
N LEU A 48 -6.05 -1.66 0.85
CA LEU A 48 -4.65 -1.74 1.30
C LEU A 48 -3.68 -1.98 0.15
N TRP A 49 -2.71 -1.07 0.05
CA TRP A 49 -1.67 -1.07 -0.98
C TRP A 49 -0.29 -1.18 -0.34
N LEU A 50 0.57 -2.02 -0.90
CA LEU A 50 1.97 -2.15 -0.51
C LEU A 50 2.86 -1.50 -1.58
N VAL A 51 3.79 -0.66 -1.16
CA VAL A 51 4.82 -0.08 -2.01
C VAL A 51 6.19 -0.51 -1.49
N GLU A 52 6.91 -1.24 -2.31
CA GLU A 52 8.25 -1.74 -2.02
C GLU A 52 9.28 -0.94 -2.83
N GLY A 53 10.38 -0.54 -2.20
CA GLY A 53 11.46 0.16 -2.89
C GLY A 53 12.48 0.77 -1.94
N VAL A 54 13.76 0.50 -2.19
CA VAL A 54 14.87 0.86 -1.29
C VAL A 54 14.93 2.37 -1.00
N ALA A 55 14.75 3.23 -2.01
CA ALA A 55 14.79 4.68 -1.78
C ALA A 55 13.54 5.20 -1.07
N ILE A 56 12.35 4.74 -1.46
CA ILE A 56 11.10 5.26 -0.88
C ILE A 56 10.96 4.81 0.59
N GLU A 57 11.32 3.57 0.91
CA GLU A 57 11.34 3.06 2.27
C GLU A 57 12.33 3.82 3.16
N ARG A 58 13.55 4.07 2.66
CA ARG A 58 14.54 4.88 3.38
C ARG A 58 14.01 6.29 3.66
N VAL A 59 13.39 6.92 2.67
CA VAL A 59 12.78 8.25 2.85
C VAL A 59 11.66 8.16 3.89
N ALA A 60 10.81 7.15 3.84
CA ALA A 60 9.70 6.99 4.78
C ALA A 60 10.19 6.82 6.22
N GLN A 61 11.19 5.98 6.44
CA GLN A 61 11.83 5.77 7.75
C GLN A 61 12.53 7.01 8.29
N MET A 62 13.18 7.79 7.41
CA MET A 62 13.88 9.02 7.79
C MET A 62 12.94 10.24 7.93
N THR A 63 11.67 10.11 7.55
CA THR A 63 10.70 11.21 7.61
C THR A 63 10.19 11.35 9.03
N ASN A 64 10.24 12.58 9.57
CA ASN A 64 9.62 12.87 10.85
C ASN A 64 8.14 13.21 10.63
N TRP A 65 7.27 12.25 10.95
CA TRP A 65 5.83 12.31 10.72
C TRP A 65 5.07 13.25 11.67
N ASP A 66 5.68 13.68 12.78
CA ASP A 66 5.09 14.64 13.72
C ASP A 66 4.91 16.04 13.10
N TYR A 67 5.65 16.32 12.02
CA TYR A 67 5.61 17.60 11.31
C TYR A 67 4.81 17.49 10.02
N TYR A 68 3.74 18.27 9.93
CA TYR A 68 2.91 18.39 8.72
C TYR A 68 3.72 18.68 7.44
N GLU A 69 4.74 19.55 7.51
CA GLU A 69 5.59 19.86 6.36
C GLU A 69 6.36 18.65 5.82
N SER A 70 6.71 17.70 6.70
CA SER A 70 7.37 16.45 6.33
C SER A 70 6.45 15.57 5.48
N GLY A 71 5.17 15.46 5.86
CA GLY A 71 4.16 14.74 5.07
C GLY A 71 3.99 15.33 3.68
N LEU A 72 3.91 16.66 3.57
CA LEU A 72 3.82 17.34 2.27
C LEU A 72 5.09 17.12 1.40
N ARG A 73 6.27 17.13 2.03
CA ARG A 73 7.52 16.80 1.34
C ARG A 73 7.51 15.34 0.85
N PHE A 74 7.01 14.43 1.66
CA PHE A 74 6.91 13.01 1.30
C PHE A 74 5.97 12.79 0.10
N GLN A 75 4.82 13.45 0.08
CA GLN A 75 3.91 13.41 -1.09
C GLN A 75 4.58 13.91 -2.38
N ARG A 76 5.40 14.97 -2.30
CA ARG A 76 6.18 15.44 -3.46
C ARG A 76 7.21 14.41 -3.93
N ILE A 77 7.83 13.70 -2.99
CA ILE A 77 8.79 12.63 -3.30
C ILE A 77 8.08 11.46 -3.99
N LEU A 78 6.92 11.02 -3.51
CA LEU A 78 6.09 10.00 -4.19
C LEU A 78 5.73 10.41 -5.63
N GLY A 79 5.36 11.68 -5.84
CA GLY A 79 5.09 12.22 -7.16
C GLY A 79 6.32 12.26 -8.07
N ALA A 80 7.46 12.70 -7.54
CA ALA A 80 8.72 12.77 -8.29
C ALA A 80 9.27 11.39 -8.69
N MET A 81 8.99 10.36 -7.90
CA MET A 81 9.34 8.97 -8.22
C MET A 81 8.31 8.25 -9.09
N GLY A 82 7.16 8.88 -9.39
CA GLY A 82 6.11 8.28 -10.22
C GLY A 82 5.21 7.28 -9.48
N ILE A 83 5.48 6.98 -8.21
CA ILE A 83 4.68 6.08 -7.38
C ILE A 83 3.24 6.55 -7.30
N SER A 84 3.02 7.87 -7.15
CA SER A 84 1.66 8.42 -7.10
C SER A 84 0.89 8.28 -8.42
N ALA A 85 1.57 8.16 -9.56
CA ALA A 85 0.91 7.90 -10.84
C ALA A 85 0.51 6.44 -10.93
N VAL A 86 1.43 5.53 -10.60
CA VAL A 86 1.19 4.07 -10.60
C VAL A 86 0.05 3.70 -9.66
N LEU A 87 0.03 4.21 -8.42
CA LEU A 87 -1.07 3.95 -7.49
C LEU A 87 -2.43 4.38 -8.06
N ARG A 88 -2.50 5.53 -8.75
CA ARG A 88 -3.74 5.99 -9.41
C ARG A 88 -4.13 5.13 -10.59
N GLU A 89 -3.16 4.68 -11.39
CA GLU A 89 -3.40 3.77 -12.52
C GLU A 89 -3.92 2.41 -12.04
N GLN A 90 -3.43 1.93 -10.89
CA GLN A 90 -3.90 0.71 -10.24
C GLN A 90 -5.26 0.87 -9.55
N GLY A 91 -5.71 2.11 -9.33
CA GLY A 91 -7.06 2.43 -8.85
C GLY A 91 -7.17 2.70 -7.35
N VAL A 92 -6.09 3.16 -6.70
CA VAL A 92 -6.15 3.67 -5.31
C VAL A 92 -7.23 4.76 -5.19
N GLN A 93 -7.99 4.71 -4.10
CA GLN A 93 -9.04 5.68 -3.78
C GLN A 93 -8.66 6.52 -2.57
N ASP A 94 -9.27 7.71 -2.46
CA ASP A 94 -9.11 8.56 -1.27
C ASP A 94 -9.71 7.84 -0.05
N GLY A 95 -8.90 7.64 0.98
CA GLY A 95 -9.24 6.82 2.16
C GLY A 95 -8.51 5.48 2.21
N ASP A 96 -7.95 4.99 1.10
CA ASP A 96 -7.18 3.76 1.08
C ASP A 96 -5.89 3.88 1.90
N THR A 97 -5.41 2.78 2.44
CA THR A 97 -4.14 2.70 3.17
C THR A 97 -3.01 2.28 2.23
N VAL A 98 -1.90 3.00 2.28
CA VAL A 98 -0.67 2.71 1.55
C VAL A 98 0.44 2.43 2.56
N LEU A 99 0.94 1.20 2.54
CA LEU A 99 2.03 0.70 3.36
C LEU A 99 3.35 0.84 2.60
N ILE A 100 4.34 1.48 3.24
CA ILE A 100 5.68 1.71 2.69
C ILE A 100 6.70 1.31 3.77
N GLY A 101 7.27 0.11 3.64
CA GLY A 101 8.09 -0.48 4.70
C GLY A 101 7.27 -0.65 5.98
N GLU A 102 7.65 0.07 7.04
CA GLU A 102 6.95 0.08 8.34
C GLU A 102 5.99 1.27 8.51
N VAL A 103 5.87 2.13 7.50
CA VAL A 103 5.05 3.34 7.55
C VAL A 103 3.73 3.11 6.84
N GLU A 104 2.63 3.36 7.54
CA GLU A 104 1.27 3.37 6.98
C GLU A 104 0.81 4.81 6.70
N LEU A 105 0.20 5.02 5.54
CA LEU A 105 -0.27 6.32 5.08
C LEU A 105 -1.70 6.20 4.54
N VAL A 106 -2.55 7.15 4.88
CA VAL A 106 -3.88 7.22 4.26
C VAL A 106 -3.78 8.05 2.99
N TRP A 107 -4.31 7.50 1.89
CA TRP A 107 -4.35 8.14 0.59
C TRP A 107 -5.42 9.23 0.56
N GLY A 108 -5.13 10.37 -0.08
CA GLY A 108 -6.06 11.50 -0.19
C GLY A 108 -6.22 12.33 1.09
N PHE A 109 -5.84 11.80 2.27
CA PHE A 109 -5.76 12.60 3.49
C PHE A 109 -4.39 13.27 3.63
N GLU A 110 -4.42 14.52 4.08
CA GLU A 110 -3.24 15.17 4.65
C GLU A 110 -2.85 14.36 5.89
N ASN A 111 -1.81 13.52 5.78
CA ASN A 111 -1.26 12.76 6.91
C ASN A 111 -0.66 13.74 7.92
N ALA A 112 -1.52 14.35 8.72
CA ALA A 112 -1.21 15.00 9.98
C ALA A 112 -1.46 13.94 11.05
N ILE A 113 -0.51 13.03 11.25
CA ILE A 113 -0.54 12.18 12.43
C ILE A 113 0.05 13.03 13.55
N GLY A 114 -0.82 13.64 14.33
CA GLY A 114 -0.48 14.47 15.47
C GLY A 114 -1.61 14.42 16.49
N GLU A 115 -1.55 13.43 17.37
CA GLU A 115 -2.01 13.55 18.76
C GLU A 115 -0.85 13.28 19.71
#